data_AF-A0A8C9MF94-F1
#
_entry.id   AF-A0A8C9MF94-F1
#
_cell.length_a   1.000
_cell.length_b   1.000
_cell.length_c   1.000
_cell.angle_alpha   90.00
_cell.angle_beta   90.00
_cell.angle_gamma   90.00
#
_symmetry.space_group_name_H-M   'P 1'
#
loop_
_entity.id
_entity.type
_entity.pdbx_description
1 polymer ?
#
loop_
_entity_poly.entity_id
_entity_poly.type
_entity_poly.pdbx_seq_one_letter_code
_entity_poly.pdbx_strand_id
1 'polypeptide(L)'
;MHTQLLRGRCPIRAGAAQSPQGPRVPSGHRRWAGHRRQRRPRTRRRHSGRGCAAGAGGRDLTARPLPGPPLRLWHLPAGGRGGGGGGGGRRAGSGMLPAQLGRAPRHLLVCERGHARHPRSRHAAHVRDHAYSCRVSLLIPECGMLPEVLKSTIADIGEYYLVRNLPIHELVAHEFIDAFVKKGSCYALTYKTKIDQDNTAALLPNGKLILSVDKDTYEELGLQGRPSRYSGKKVMRYIITIDLTDAGFHPESKKHNRVLWALKEKKPLEFDFLLAWYNTGAEGSTLMSYFSKNQIQALKPKITFSTLRDLQCPVLKSNDLQGKPEESCSTEELFEWLGAVLNQVSLDNKSSSFLSTYCCPEPNTVVEKAFLCTITGFIIPEKIIQLLEQLCCYFGEPKLAHWLTLTVHGFADSPVSWRESEHGFHKGGENLYNFVIFRNLDYWLHMAVGAHDDCPP
;
A
#
# COMPACT_ATOMS: atom_id res chain seq x y z
N MET A 1 53.47 -1.17 19.07
CA MET A 1 54.20 0.05 19.52
C MET A 1 53.62 1.26 18.80
N HIS A 2 53.49 2.38 19.52
CA HIS A 2 53.58 3.78 19.06
C HIS A 2 53.09 4.23 17.66
N THR A 3 52.00 5.03 17.67
CA THR A 3 51.87 6.46 17.24
C THR A 3 52.36 6.90 15.82
N GLN A 4 51.85 7.98 15.21
CA GLN A 4 51.18 9.19 15.76
C GLN A 4 50.23 9.87 14.75
N LEU A 5 49.37 10.79 15.21
CA LEU A 5 48.64 11.76 14.36
C LEU A 5 49.56 12.92 13.94
N LEU A 6 49.17 13.66 12.89
CA LEU A 6 49.29 15.13 12.89
C LEU A 6 48.26 15.81 11.96
N ARG A 7 47.98 17.10 12.23
CA ARG A 7 47.12 18.01 11.44
C ARG A 7 47.97 19.15 10.85
N GLY A 8 47.53 19.76 9.75
CA GLY A 8 48.09 21.02 9.21
C GLY A 8 47.03 21.89 8.50
N ARG A 9 47.22 23.22 8.51
CA ARG A 9 46.32 24.25 7.90
C ARG A 9 47.13 25.45 7.39
N CYS A 10 46.80 25.98 6.20
CA CYS A 10 47.02 27.38 5.73
C CYS A 10 48.52 27.84 5.64
N PRO A 11 48.92 29.01 5.05
CA PRO A 11 48.23 30.26 4.62
C PRO A 11 47.98 30.39 3.09
N ILE A 12 47.32 31.37 2.45
CA ILE A 12 46.90 32.80 2.66
C ILE A 12 47.86 33.91 2.15
N ARG A 13 47.52 34.53 0.99
CA ARG A 13 47.49 35.99 0.60
C ARG A 13 47.25 36.09 -0.93
N ALA A 14 46.34 36.89 -1.53
CA ALA A 14 46.01 38.35 -1.47
C ALA A 14 46.96 39.21 -2.34
N GLY A 15 46.52 40.18 -3.18
CA GLY A 15 45.19 40.73 -3.55
C GLY A 15 45.33 41.68 -4.78
N ALA A 16 44.51 42.70 -5.09
CA ALA A 16 43.22 43.20 -4.56
C ALA A 16 42.59 44.30 -5.50
N ALA A 17 41.26 44.52 -5.39
CA ALA A 17 40.50 45.79 -5.55
C ALA A 17 40.33 46.54 -6.91
N GLN A 18 39.08 46.94 -7.23
CA GLN A 18 38.54 48.33 -7.09
C GLN A 18 37.02 48.45 -7.39
N SER A 19 36.41 49.60 -7.08
CA SER A 19 34.97 50.00 -7.17
C SER A 19 34.91 51.51 -7.48
N PRO A 20 33.80 52.32 -7.37
CA PRO A 20 32.37 52.13 -7.00
C PRO A 20 31.43 52.58 -8.17
N GLN A 21 30.18 53.10 -8.12
CA GLN A 21 29.24 53.73 -7.14
C GLN A 21 27.74 53.45 -7.50
N GLY A 22 26.80 53.97 -6.69
CA GLY A 22 25.38 54.19 -7.05
C GLY A 22 25.04 55.70 -6.96
N PRO A 23 23.84 56.16 -6.48
CA PRO A 23 22.57 55.46 -6.22
C PRO A 23 21.30 56.27 -6.66
N ARG A 24 20.07 55.73 -6.47
CA ARG A 24 18.86 56.40 -5.88
C ARG A 24 17.54 55.63 -6.11
N VAL A 25 16.50 55.99 -5.34
CA VAL A 25 15.10 55.50 -5.37
C VAL A 25 14.16 56.73 -5.44
N PRO A 26 12.89 56.59 -5.88
CA PRO A 26 11.80 56.87 -4.92
C PRO A 26 10.55 55.96 -5.07
N SER A 27 9.61 56.12 -4.15
CA SER A 27 8.40 55.31 -3.96
C SER A 27 7.16 55.78 -4.73
N GLY A 28 6.16 54.89 -4.91
CA GLY A 28 4.83 55.20 -5.45
C GLY A 28 3.75 54.28 -4.83
N HIS A 29 2.51 54.75 -4.70
CA HIS A 29 1.52 54.14 -3.81
C HIS A 29 0.06 54.33 -4.30
N ARG A 30 -0.85 53.46 -3.84
CA ARG A 30 -2.34 53.50 -3.89
C ARG A 30 -3.09 52.84 -5.07
N ARG A 31 -4.32 52.42 -4.73
CA ARG A 31 -5.39 51.83 -5.55
C ARG A 31 -6.23 52.93 -6.22
N TRP A 32 -7.08 52.58 -7.20
CA TRP A 32 -8.56 52.64 -7.10
C TRP A 32 -9.23 51.96 -8.31
N ALA A 33 -10.57 51.82 -8.29
CA ALA A 33 -11.37 51.09 -9.28
C ALA A 33 -12.34 51.99 -10.07
N GLY A 34 -12.86 51.54 -11.23
CA GLY A 34 -13.82 52.32 -12.02
C GLY A 34 -14.53 51.55 -13.15
N HIS A 35 -15.84 51.37 -13.00
CA HIS A 35 -16.78 50.72 -13.94
C HIS A 35 -16.69 51.10 -15.44
N ARG A 36 -17.17 50.19 -16.30
CA ARG A 36 -18.30 50.51 -17.21
C ARG A 36 -19.25 49.32 -17.43
N ARG A 37 -20.54 49.61 -17.69
CA ARG A 37 -21.64 48.65 -17.93
C ARG A 37 -22.03 48.64 -19.41
N GLN A 38 -22.49 47.49 -19.92
CA GLN A 38 -23.52 47.30 -20.97
C GLN A 38 -23.64 45.78 -21.29
N ARG A 39 -24.74 45.19 -21.78
CA ARG A 39 -26.20 45.47 -21.70
C ARG A 39 -26.93 44.12 -21.97
N ARG A 40 -28.15 43.88 -21.45
CA ARG A 40 -29.00 42.70 -21.80
C ARG A 40 -29.99 43.05 -22.93
N PRO A 41 -30.44 42.06 -23.73
CA PRO A 41 -31.78 41.46 -23.53
C PRO A 41 -31.69 39.92 -23.34
N ARG A 42 -32.62 39.15 -22.73
CA ARG A 42 -34.02 39.29 -22.28
C ARG A 42 -35.11 38.84 -23.29
N THR A 43 -35.34 37.52 -23.36
CA THR A 43 -36.62 36.86 -23.75
C THR A 43 -37.21 36.08 -22.55
N ARG A 44 -38.45 35.55 -22.64
CA ARG A 44 -39.29 35.22 -21.45
C ARG A 44 -40.39 34.17 -21.76
N ARG A 45 -40.96 33.57 -20.70
CA ARG A 45 -42.03 32.53 -20.60
C ARG A 45 -41.46 31.08 -20.62
N ARG A 46 -41.84 30.07 -19.80
CA ARG A 46 -43.09 29.63 -19.10
C ARG A 46 -44.18 29.09 -20.06
N HIS A 47 -44.94 28.01 -19.78
CA HIS A 47 -45.17 27.19 -18.57
C HIS A 47 -45.79 25.80 -18.97
N SER A 48 -45.68 24.76 -18.11
CA SER A 48 -46.59 23.57 -17.94
C SER A 48 -46.98 22.66 -19.13
N GLY A 49 -47.32 21.36 -18.99
CA GLY A 49 -47.21 20.43 -17.85
C GLY A 49 -48.27 19.28 -17.84
N ARG A 50 -47.91 18.12 -17.24
CA ARG A 50 -48.74 16.94 -16.81
C ARG A 50 -49.39 15.98 -17.85
N GLY A 51 -49.31 14.67 -17.52
CA GLY A 51 -50.25 13.59 -17.86
C GLY A 51 -49.85 12.62 -18.99
N CYS A 52 -50.35 11.37 -19.09
CA CYS A 52 -50.63 10.33 -18.07
C CYS A 52 -51.07 8.98 -18.73
N ALA A 53 -50.56 7.85 -18.20
CA ALA A 53 -51.16 6.49 -18.19
C ALA A 53 -51.27 5.59 -19.47
N ALA A 54 -51.35 4.27 -19.19
CA ALA A 54 -51.61 3.09 -20.05
C ALA A 54 -50.55 2.70 -21.13
N GLY A 55 -50.29 1.41 -21.42
CA GLY A 55 -50.74 0.18 -20.74
C GLY A 55 -50.36 -1.12 -21.50
N ALA A 56 -50.16 -2.23 -20.77
CA ALA A 56 -49.78 -3.59 -21.24
C ALA A 56 -48.40 -3.73 -21.96
N GLY A 57 -47.71 -4.88 -21.91
CA GLY A 57 -47.89 -6.06 -21.04
C GLY A 57 -47.14 -7.31 -21.54
N GLY A 58 -46.67 -8.16 -20.63
CA GLY A 58 -46.34 -9.57 -20.92
C GLY A 58 -44.94 -10.08 -20.51
N ARG A 59 -44.96 -11.28 -19.88
CA ARG A 59 -43.90 -12.29 -19.75
C ARG A 59 -42.72 -11.99 -18.81
N ASP A 60 -42.86 -12.45 -17.58
CA ASP A 60 -41.73 -12.93 -16.77
C ASP A 60 -40.92 -14.00 -17.52
N LEU A 61 -39.59 -13.88 -17.47
CA LEU A 61 -38.66 -14.99 -17.67
C LEU A 61 -37.59 -14.93 -16.58
N THR A 62 -37.73 -15.76 -15.56
CA THR A 62 -36.83 -15.83 -14.40
C THR A 62 -35.49 -16.46 -14.78
N ALA A 63 -34.60 -15.66 -15.37
CA ALA A 63 -33.22 -16.05 -15.66
C ALA A 63 -32.42 -16.24 -14.36
N ARG A 64 -32.36 -17.48 -13.87
CA ARG A 64 -31.43 -17.86 -12.79
C ARG A 64 -29.99 -17.57 -13.23
N PRO A 65 -29.15 -16.93 -12.41
CA PRO A 65 -27.71 -16.91 -12.65
C PRO A 65 -27.17 -18.34 -12.68
N LEU A 66 -26.45 -18.69 -13.74
CA LEU A 66 -25.65 -19.92 -13.76
C LEU A 66 -24.52 -19.82 -12.74
N PRO A 67 -24.14 -20.91 -12.06
CA PRO A 67 -23.07 -20.87 -11.08
C PRO A 67 -21.74 -20.47 -11.73
N GLY A 68 -20.98 -19.60 -11.05
CA GLY A 68 -19.62 -19.27 -11.45
C GLY A 68 -18.68 -20.48 -11.37
N PRO A 69 -17.49 -20.42 -12.01
CA PRO A 69 -16.50 -21.48 -11.92
C PRO A 69 -16.08 -21.70 -10.46
N PRO A 70 -15.84 -22.95 -10.03
CA PRO A 70 -15.58 -23.25 -8.63
C PRO A 70 -14.22 -22.70 -8.17
N LEU A 71 -14.24 -21.89 -7.11
CA LEU A 71 -13.06 -21.56 -6.32
C LEU A 71 -12.47 -22.86 -5.74
N ARG A 72 -11.35 -23.32 -6.32
CA ARG A 72 -10.62 -24.49 -5.81
C ARG A 72 -9.69 -24.07 -4.68
N LEU A 73 -10.19 -24.11 -3.45
CA LEU A 73 -9.30 -24.26 -2.29
C LEU A 73 -8.52 -25.57 -2.43
N TRP A 74 -7.20 -25.48 -2.52
CA TRP A 74 -6.32 -26.64 -2.45
C TRP A 74 -5.71 -26.74 -1.05
N HIS A 75 -5.80 -27.92 -0.45
CA HIS A 75 -5.03 -28.27 0.73
C HIS A 75 -3.82 -29.10 0.31
N LEU A 76 -2.64 -28.77 0.83
CA LEU A 76 -1.44 -29.59 0.68
C LEU A 76 -1.71 -31.01 1.20
N PRO A 77 -1.34 -32.07 0.46
CA PRO A 77 -1.67 -33.43 0.84
C PRO A 77 -0.87 -33.88 2.06
N ALA A 78 -1.57 -34.23 3.14
CA ALA A 78 -0.96 -34.97 4.25
C ALA A 78 -0.67 -36.41 3.80
N GLY A 79 0.55 -36.89 4.04
CA GLY A 79 1.01 -38.20 3.56
C GLY A 79 0.11 -39.37 4.00
N GLY A 80 -0.18 -40.26 3.06
CA GLY A 80 -1.07 -41.40 3.28
C GLY A 80 -0.53 -42.42 4.28
N ARG A 81 -1.44 -43.08 5.01
CA ARG A 81 -1.12 -44.22 5.88
C ARG A 81 -1.57 -45.53 5.24
N GLY A 82 -0.60 -46.37 4.86
CA GLY A 82 -0.85 -47.80 4.68
C GLY A 82 -1.15 -48.46 6.03
N GLY A 83 -2.02 -49.47 6.05
CA GLY A 83 -2.32 -50.26 7.24
C GLY A 83 -1.53 -51.57 7.30
N GLY A 84 -1.29 -52.10 8.49
CA GLY A 84 -0.75 -53.44 8.67
C GLY A 84 -0.24 -53.74 10.09
N GLY A 85 -0.50 -54.96 10.57
CA GLY A 85 0.26 -55.61 11.65
C GLY A 85 -0.03 -55.15 13.09
N GLY A 86 -0.55 -56.07 13.91
CA GLY A 86 -0.51 -55.93 15.37
C GLY A 86 0.78 -56.52 15.96
N GLY A 87 1.18 -56.05 17.15
CA GLY A 87 2.34 -56.60 17.88
C GLY A 87 2.54 -55.92 19.23
N GLY A 88 2.24 -56.62 20.32
CA GLY A 88 2.38 -56.07 21.68
C GLY A 88 3.84 -56.06 22.13
N GLY A 89 4.42 -54.88 22.35
CA GLY A 89 5.79 -54.75 22.86
C GLY A 89 6.01 -53.46 23.63
N ARG A 90 6.24 -53.55 24.94
CA ARG A 90 6.66 -52.39 25.75
C ARG A 90 8.09 -52.01 25.36
N ARG A 91 8.30 -50.77 24.89
CA ARG A 91 9.63 -50.14 24.82
C ARG A 91 9.60 -48.77 25.52
N ALA A 92 10.76 -48.35 26.00
CA ALA A 92 10.92 -47.19 26.87
C ALA A 92 10.50 -45.87 26.19
N GLY A 93 10.22 -44.86 27.02
CA GLY A 93 9.77 -43.55 26.56
C GLY A 93 10.82 -42.82 25.73
N SER A 94 10.72 -42.92 24.41
CA SER A 94 11.29 -41.91 23.52
C SER A 94 10.59 -40.58 23.79
N GLY A 95 11.35 -39.51 24.01
CA GLY A 95 10.80 -38.18 24.26
C GLY A 95 9.92 -37.73 23.08
N MET A 96 8.60 -37.71 23.28
CA MET A 96 7.66 -37.32 22.23
C MET A 96 7.78 -35.81 21.99
N LEU A 97 8.62 -35.42 21.02
CA LEU A 97 8.73 -34.05 20.54
C LEU A 97 7.32 -33.48 20.31
N PRO A 98 6.94 -32.37 20.97
CA PRO A 98 5.61 -31.80 20.82
C PRO A 98 5.22 -31.64 19.34
N ALA A 99 4.09 -32.23 18.95
CA ALA A 99 3.63 -32.30 17.55
C ALA A 99 3.33 -30.93 16.89
N GLN A 100 3.60 -29.84 17.60
CA GLN A 100 3.57 -28.46 17.11
C GLN A 100 4.91 -28.01 16.53
N LEU A 101 6.05 -28.60 16.93
CA LEU A 101 7.40 -28.17 16.52
C LEU A 101 7.66 -28.37 15.02
N GLY A 102 7.16 -29.45 14.44
CA GLY A 102 7.27 -29.74 13.00
C GLY A 102 6.15 -29.12 12.14
N ARG A 103 5.30 -28.24 12.69
CA ARG A 103 4.15 -27.69 11.98
C ARG A 103 4.48 -26.30 11.43
N ALA A 104 4.56 -26.19 10.11
CA ALA A 104 4.76 -24.92 9.41
C ALA A 104 3.68 -23.88 9.81
N PRO A 105 4.04 -22.58 9.88
CA PRO A 105 3.05 -21.52 9.99
C PRO A 105 2.15 -21.52 8.75
N ARG A 106 0.88 -21.12 8.94
CA ARG A 106 0.02 -20.80 7.81
C ARG A 106 0.58 -19.55 7.11
N HIS A 107 0.57 -19.60 5.79
CA HIS A 107 0.85 -18.53 4.85
C HIS A 107 -0.10 -18.76 3.67
N LEU A 108 -0.56 -17.69 3.02
CA LEU A 108 -1.44 -17.81 1.85
C LEU A 108 -0.88 -16.97 0.72
N LEU A 109 -0.46 -17.64 -0.35
CA LEU A 109 -0.16 -17.01 -1.64
C LEU A 109 -1.34 -17.26 -2.58
N VAL A 110 -1.96 -16.20 -3.07
CA VAL A 110 -2.99 -16.26 -4.11
C VAL A 110 -2.40 -15.77 -5.42
N CYS A 111 -2.38 -16.64 -6.44
CA CYS A 111 -1.88 -16.33 -7.77
C CYS A 111 -3.04 -16.27 -8.77
N GLU A 112 -3.30 -15.09 -9.32
CA GLU A 112 -4.32 -14.85 -10.35
C GLU A 112 -3.70 -14.46 -11.69
N ARG A 113 -4.41 -14.74 -12.78
CA ARG A 113 -4.10 -14.21 -14.12
C ARG A 113 -5.19 -13.27 -14.60
N GLY A 114 -4.79 -12.09 -15.07
CA GLY A 114 -5.66 -11.15 -15.77
C GLY A 114 -5.01 -10.57 -17.02
N HIS A 115 -5.69 -9.61 -17.63
CA HIS A 115 -5.18 -8.84 -18.76
C HIS A 115 -5.50 -7.35 -18.52
N ALA A 116 -4.52 -6.46 -18.67
CA ALA A 116 -4.62 -5.07 -18.20
C ALA A 116 -5.74 -4.28 -18.90
N ARG A 117 -5.98 -4.55 -20.19
CA ARG A 117 -7.01 -3.84 -20.99
C ARG A 117 -8.36 -4.58 -21.07
N HIS A 118 -8.56 -5.68 -20.33
CA HIS A 118 -9.82 -6.42 -20.37
C HIS A 118 -10.91 -5.73 -19.50
N PRO A 119 -12.18 -5.57 -19.97
CA PRO A 119 -13.19 -4.78 -19.24
C PRO A 119 -13.57 -5.27 -17.84
N ARG A 120 -13.37 -6.56 -17.54
CA ARG A 120 -13.60 -7.13 -16.19
C ARG A 120 -12.31 -7.24 -15.36
N SER A 121 -11.22 -6.59 -15.80
CA SER A 121 -9.92 -6.63 -15.12
C SER A 121 -9.95 -5.79 -13.85
N ARG A 122 -9.43 -6.33 -12.75
CA ARG A 122 -9.56 -5.71 -11.42
C ARG A 122 -8.25 -5.20 -10.82
N HIS A 123 -7.12 -5.28 -11.53
CA HIS A 123 -5.80 -4.80 -11.09
C HIS A 123 -5.84 -3.45 -10.33
N ALA A 124 -6.44 -2.40 -10.90
CA ALA A 124 -6.57 -1.08 -10.27
C ALA A 124 -7.58 -1.02 -9.10
N ALA A 125 -8.42 -2.03 -8.91
CA ALA A 125 -9.23 -2.22 -7.72
C ALA A 125 -8.43 -2.89 -6.59
N HIS A 126 -7.64 -3.94 -6.86
CA HIS A 126 -6.75 -4.54 -5.85
C HIS A 126 -5.76 -3.50 -5.31
N VAL A 127 -5.10 -2.71 -6.17
CA VAL A 127 -4.21 -1.63 -5.72
C VAL A 127 -4.92 -0.63 -4.80
N ARG A 128 -6.18 -0.26 -5.09
CA ARG A 128 -6.98 0.66 -4.26
C ARG A 128 -7.46 0.03 -2.95
N ASP A 129 -7.74 -1.27 -2.97
CA ASP A 129 -8.16 -2.03 -1.79
C ASP A 129 -7.02 -2.19 -0.76
N HIS A 130 -5.75 -1.97 -1.12
CA HIS A 130 -4.60 -2.00 -0.21
C HIS A 130 -4.12 -0.57 0.14
N ALA A 131 -4.66 -0.01 1.22
CA ALA A 131 -4.56 1.43 1.51
C ALA A 131 -3.17 1.96 1.92
N TYR A 132 -2.32 1.14 2.56
CA TYR A 132 -1.09 1.62 3.23
C TYR A 132 0.16 0.90 2.73
N SER A 133 0.91 1.52 1.81
CA SER A 133 2.11 0.92 1.20
C SER A 133 3.40 1.57 1.71
N CYS A 134 4.35 0.75 2.18
CA CYS A 134 5.63 1.21 2.75
C CYS A 134 6.81 1.13 1.76
N ARG A 135 6.82 0.12 0.88
CA ARG A 135 7.88 -0.13 -0.12
C ARG A 135 7.24 -0.51 -1.44
N VAL A 136 7.60 0.20 -2.51
CA VAL A 136 7.25 -0.16 -3.90
C VAL A 136 8.54 -0.44 -4.65
N SER A 137 8.66 -1.61 -5.24
CA SER A 137 9.84 -2.04 -5.99
C SER A 137 9.43 -2.48 -7.39
N LEU A 138 10.26 -2.19 -8.39
CA LEU A 138 10.04 -2.59 -9.78
C LEU A 138 11.33 -3.11 -10.39
N LEU A 139 11.21 -4.19 -11.16
CA LEU A 139 12.31 -4.82 -11.90
C LEU A 139 11.95 -4.87 -13.38
N ILE A 140 12.82 -4.33 -14.23
CA ILE A 140 12.70 -4.37 -15.68
C ILE A 140 13.95 -5.07 -16.25
N PRO A 141 13.86 -6.36 -16.62
CA PRO A 141 14.90 -7.06 -17.37
C PRO A 141 15.26 -6.33 -18.68
N GLU A 142 16.50 -6.49 -19.14
CA GLU A 142 17.03 -5.94 -20.41
C GLU A 142 16.89 -4.41 -20.54
N CYS A 143 16.81 -3.71 -19.40
CA CYS A 143 16.68 -2.26 -19.32
C CYS A 143 17.98 -1.63 -18.80
N GLY A 144 18.78 -1.05 -19.70
CA GLY A 144 19.99 -0.30 -19.34
C GLY A 144 19.73 1.13 -18.83
N MET A 145 18.63 1.76 -19.28
CA MET A 145 18.20 3.09 -18.85
C MET A 145 16.67 3.15 -18.81
N LEU A 146 16.11 3.73 -17.75
CA LEU A 146 14.67 3.91 -17.58
C LEU A 146 14.13 5.03 -18.50
N PRO A 147 13.02 4.83 -19.23
CA PRO A 147 12.37 5.88 -20.02
C PRO A 147 11.97 7.09 -19.18
N GLU A 148 12.10 8.30 -19.73
CA GLU A 148 11.88 9.54 -18.98
C GLU A 148 10.45 9.67 -18.43
N VAL A 149 9.45 9.10 -19.11
CA VAL A 149 8.05 9.05 -18.64
C VAL A 149 7.90 8.22 -17.35
N LEU A 150 8.60 7.09 -17.23
CA LEU A 150 8.61 6.30 -15.99
C LEU A 150 9.43 7.01 -14.90
N LYS A 151 10.56 7.63 -15.28
CA LYS A 151 11.42 8.40 -14.37
C LYS A 151 10.71 9.61 -13.76
N SER A 152 9.95 10.36 -14.55
CA SER A 152 9.12 11.47 -14.06
C SER A 152 7.95 10.98 -13.21
N THR A 153 7.28 9.89 -13.59
CA THR A 153 6.21 9.27 -12.79
C THR A 153 6.71 8.81 -11.41
N ILE A 154 7.93 8.24 -11.33
CA ILE A 154 8.56 7.87 -10.06
C ILE A 154 8.96 9.10 -9.23
N ALA A 155 9.41 10.18 -9.87
CA ALA A 155 9.70 11.45 -9.19
C ALA A 155 8.43 12.14 -8.65
N ASP A 156 7.29 11.98 -9.34
CA ASP A 156 5.98 12.53 -8.96
C ASP A 156 5.16 11.60 -8.02
N ILE A 157 5.79 10.65 -7.32
CA ILE A 157 5.10 9.89 -6.26
C ILE A 157 4.64 10.82 -5.11
N GLY A 158 5.23 12.01 -4.99
CA GLY A 158 4.73 13.11 -4.17
C GLY A 158 5.35 13.20 -2.78
N GLU A 159 4.64 13.85 -1.86
CA GLU A 159 5.04 14.07 -0.47
C GLU A 159 4.03 13.42 0.48
N TYR A 160 4.51 12.97 1.64
CA TYR A 160 3.69 12.57 2.78
C TYR A 160 4.13 13.37 4.01
N TYR A 161 3.32 13.36 5.06
CA TYR A 161 3.58 14.13 6.28
C TYR A 161 3.76 13.22 7.47
N LEU A 162 4.67 13.57 8.37
CA LEU A 162 4.74 13.05 9.73
C LEU A 162 4.22 14.13 10.67
N VAL A 163 3.15 13.86 11.42
CA VAL A 163 2.68 14.72 12.53
C VAL A 163 2.99 14.02 13.83
N ARG A 164 3.77 14.66 14.72
CA ARG A 164 4.09 14.08 16.03
C ARG A 164 3.09 14.46 17.11
N ASN A 165 2.86 13.55 18.05
CA ASN A 165 1.94 13.72 19.18
C ASN A 165 0.59 14.36 18.78
N LEU A 166 -0.04 13.86 17.72
CA LEU A 166 -1.33 14.37 17.25
C LEU A 166 -2.45 13.77 18.10
N PRO A 167 -3.27 14.59 18.81
CA PRO A 167 -4.45 14.09 19.51
C PRO A 167 -5.47 13.55 18.51
N ILE A 168 -5.87 12.30 18.68
CA ILE A 168 -6.72 11.61 17.70
C ILE A 168 -8.12 12.25 17.55
N HIS A 169 -8.54 13.05 18.53
CA HIS A 169 -9.77 13.82 18.44
C HIS A 169 -9.75 14.89 17.33
N GLU A 170 -8.57 15.31 16.84
CA GLU A 170 -8.47 16.22 15.70
C GLU A 170 -8.92 15.56 14.39
N LEU A 171 -8.77 14.23 14.26
CA LEU A 171 -9.19 13.47 13.06
C LEU A 171 -10.71 13.22 13.01
N VAL A 172 -11.44 13.44 14.11
CA VAL A 172 -12.91 13.40 14.17
C VAL A 172 -13.55 14.80 14.27
N ALA A 173 -12.73 15.85 14.25
CA ALA A 173 -13.20 17.24 14.21
C ALA A 173 -13.92 17.51 12.88
N HIS A 174 -15.04 18.25 12.93
CA HIS A 174 -15.85 18.48 11.73
C HIS A 174 -15.09 19.33 10.68
N GLU A 175 -14.20 20.20 11.15
CA GLU A 175 -13.29 21.00 10.35
C GLU A 175 -12.33 20.12 9.52
N PHE A 176 -11.79 19.05 10.10
CA PHE A 176 -10.93 18.08 9.40
C PHE A 176 -11.74 17.28 8.36
N ILE A 177 -12.93 16.81 8.76
CA ILE A 177 -13.82 16.02 7.89
C ILE A 177 -14.26 16.83 6.66
N ASP A 178 -14.65 18.10 6.86
CA ASP A 178 -15.07 19.01 5.79
C ASP A 178 -13.90 19.58 4.98
N ALA A 179 -12.67 19.60 5.52
CA ALA A 179 -11.47 20.02 4.79
C ALA A 179 -10.88 18.90 3.92
N PHE A 180 -10.77 17.68 4.44
CA PHE A 180 -10.00 16.60 3.81
C PHE A 180 -10.85 15.40 3.40
N VAL A 181 -11.61 14.82 4.34
CA VAL A 181 -12.33 13.54 4.14
C VAL A 181 -13.45 13.65 3.09
N LYS A 182 -14.20 14.76 3.09
CA LYS A 182 -15.27 15.00 2.10
C LYS A 182 -14.78 15.58 0.77
N LYS A 183 -13.47 15.88 0.64
CA LYS A 183 -12.88 16.59 -0.52
C LYS A 183 -11.75 15.82 -1.22
N GLY A 184 -11.42 14.63 -0.74
CA GLY A 184 -10.39 13.77 -1.34
C GLY A 184 -10.16 12.50 -0.50
N SER A 185 -9.33 11.60 -1.00
CA SER A 185 -8.91 10.40 -0.26
C SER A 185 -7.88 10.79 0.79
N CYS A 186 -8.25 10.79 2.08
CA CYS A 186 -7.32 11.04 3.17
C CYS A 186 -6.85 9.72 3.79
N TYR A 187 -5.54 9.59 3.98
CA TYR A 187 -4.87 8.41 4.51
C TYR A 187 -4.13 8.81 5.79
N ALA A 188 -4.39 8.12 6.90
CA ALA A 188 -3.61 8.22 8.13
C ALA A 188 -3.23 6.84 8.64
N LEU A 189 -2.04 6.71 9.23
CA LEU A 189 -1.60 5.51 9.94
C LEU A 189 -0.65 5.89 11.10
N THR A 190 -0.83 5.30 12.28
CA THR A 190 0.08 5.52 13.42
C THR A 190 1.48 4.97 13.15
N TYR A 191 2.50 5.72 13.57
CA TYR A 191 3.89 5.46 13.26
C TYR A 191 4.63 4.86 14.46
N LYS A 192 5.41 3.79 14.21
CA LYS A 192 6.19 3.03 15.22
C LYS A 192 5.38 2.37 16.35
N THR A 193 4.06 2.38 16.27
CA THR A 193 3.16 1.61 17.15
C THR A 193 3.04 0.17 16.64
N LYS A 194 3.38 -0.84 17.45
CA LYS A 194 3.25 -2.25 17.06
C LYS A 194 1.85 -2.77 17.32
N ILE A 195 1.24 -3.45 16.34
CA ILE A 195 -0.18 -3.82 16.42
C ILE A 195 -0.54 -4.77 17.57
N ASP A 196 0.34 -5.67 18.01
CA ASP A 196 0.05 -6.59 19.13
C ASP A 196 0.40 -6.02 20.51
N GLN A 197 1.15 -4.91 20.58
CA GLN A 197 1.69 -4.35 21.83
C GLN A 197 1.13 -2.95 22.15
N ASP A 198 1.11 -2.05 21.17
CA ASP A 198 0.76 -0.63 21.33
C ASP A 198 -0.63 -0.33 20.76
N ASN A 199 -1.31 0.72 21.21
CA ASN A 199 -2.55 1.14 20.55
C ASN A 199 -2.23 1.72 19.15
N THR A 200 -3.03 1.37 18.14
CA THR A 200 -2.83 1.81 16.75
C THR A 200 -4.10 2.43 16.18
N ALA A 201 -3.94 3.31 15.20
CA ALA A 201 -5.05 3.93 14.50
C ALA A 201 -4.76 4.16 13.02
N ALA A 202 -5.81 4.05 12.20
CA ALA A 202 -5.72 4.23 10.76
C ALA A 202 -6.98 4.90 10.19
N LEU A 203 -6.82 5.89 9.32
CA LEU A 203 -7.91 6.52 8.57
C LEU A 203 -7.85 6.01 7.12
N LEU A 204 -8.92 5.33 6.70
CA LEU A 204 -9.08 4.81 5.35
C LEU A 204 -9.62 5.91 4.40
N PRO A 205 -9.35 5.82 3.09
CA PRO A 205 -9.81 6.81 2.10
C PRO A 205 -11.33 6.86 1.92
N ASN A 206 -12.07 5.86 2.42
CA ASN A 206 -13.53 5.88 2.52
C ASN A 206 -14.04 6.65 3.75
N GLY A 207 -13.16 7.30 4.52
CA GLY A 207 -13.50 8.09 5.69
C GLY A 207 -13.82 7.28 6.95
N LYS A 208 -13.46 5.99 7.02
CA LYS A 208 -13.53 5.21 8.26
C LYS A 208 -12.23 5.34 9.04
N LEU A 209 -12.33 5.87 10.26
CA LEU A 209 -11.27 5.85 11.27
C LEU A 209 -11.39 4.54 12.08
N ILE A 210 -10.34 3.73 12.04
CA ILE A 210 -10.25 2.44 12.71
C ILE A 210 -9.21 2.54 13.82
N LEU A 211 -9.59 2.16 15.03
CA LEU A 211 -8.72 2.09 16.20
C LEU A 211 -8.55 0.63 16.60
N SER A 212 -7.31 0.14 16.69
CA SER A 212 -6.98 -1.12 17.36
C SER A 212 -6.43 -0.81 18.74
N VAL A 213 -7.21 -1.14 19.77
CA VAL A 213 -6.91 -0.78 21.16
C VAL A 213 -6.80 -2.00 22.06
N ASP A 214 -6.00 -1.89 23.11
CA ASP A 214 -5.99 -2.82 24.23
C ASP A 214 -7.35 -2.82 24.97
N LYS A 215 -7.57 -3.86 25.78
CA LYS A 215 -8.81 -4.04 26.55
C LYS A 215 -9.11 -2.86 27.48
N ASP A 216 -8.10 -2.33 28.16
CA ASP A 216 -8.31 -1.36 29.23
C ASP A 216 -8.62 0.02 28.64
N THR A 217 -7.92 0.39 27.56
CA THR A 217 -8.23 1.55 26.70
C THR A 217 -9.61 1.44 26.04
N TYR A 218 -10.04 0.23 25.62
CA TYR A 218 -11.39 0.01 25.09
C TYR A 218 -12.48 0.28 26.14
N GLU A 219 -12.33 -0.28 27.33
CA GLU A 219 -13.26 -0.09 28.45
C GLU A 219 -13.26 1.37 28.96
N GLU A 220 -12.08 2.00 29.02
CA GLU A 220 -11.93 3.43 29.35
C GLU A 220 -12.55 4.35 28.29
N LEU A 221 -12.43 4.09 26.99
CA LEU A 221 -13.14 4.85 25.96
C LEU A 221 -14.66 4.66 26.07
N GLY A 222 -15.10 3.41 26.27
CA GLY A 222 -16.51 3.01 26.30
C GLY A 222 -17.24 3.28 24.97
N LEU A 223 -16.51 3.26 23.85
CA LEU A 223 -17.05 3.34 22.50
C LEU A 223 -17.48 1.94 22.02
N GLN A 224 -18.38 1.89 21.03
CA GLN A 224 -18.82 0.62 20.46
C GLN A 224 -17.75 0.08 19.51
N GLY A 225 -17.31 -1.15 19.74
CA GLY A 225 -16.37 -1.88 18.89
C GLY A 225 -16.59 -3.39 18.99
N ARG A 226 -15.66 -4.16 18.44
CA ARG A 226 -15.70 -5.64 18.44
C ARG A 226 -14.37 -6.22 18.96
N PRO A 227 -14.36 -7.40 19.59
CA PRO A 227 -13.14 -8.18 19.79
C PRO A 227 -12.38 -8.35 18.48
N SER A 228 -11.06 -8.11 18.46
CA SER A 228 -10.26 -8.40 17.27
C SER A 228 -10.14 -9.90 17.05
N ARG A 229 -10.20 -10.33 15.79
CA ARG A 229 -10.05 -11.73 15.35
C ARG A 229 -8.76 -12.40 15.83
N TYR A 230 -7.71 -11.62 16.05
CA TYR A 230 -6.37 -12.09 16.43
C TYR A 230 -6.18 -12.22 17.94
N SER A 231 -7.23 -11.98 18.74
CA SER A 231 -7.23 -12.36 20.15
C SER A 231 -7.19 -13.88 20.33
N GLY A 232 -6.36 -14.34 21.26
CA GLY A 232 -6.32 -15.75 21.68
C GLY A 232 -7.50 -16.13 22.59
N LYS A 233 -7.29 -17.12 23.48
CA LYS A 233 -8.32 -17.58 24.45
C LYS A 233 -8.87 -16.48 25.39
N LYS A 234 -8.19 -15.34 25.49
CA LYS A 234 -8.67 -14.12 26.16
C LYS A 234 -8.67 -12.99 25.13
N VAL A 235 -9.75 -12.22 25.08
CA VAL A 235 -9.81 -11.00 24.27
C VAL A 235 -8.98 -9.93 24.96
N MET A 236 -7.89 -9.54 24.31
CA MET A 236 -6.98 -8.48 24.77
C MET A 236 -6.94 -7.27 23.82
N ARG A 237 -7.53 -7.40 22.63
CA ARG A 237 -7.59 -6.35 21.60
C ARG A 237 -9.01 -6.17 21.09
N TYR A 238 -9.39 -4.91 20.87
CA TYR A 238 -10.69 -4.50 20.34
C TYR A 238 -10.52 -3.53 19.19
N ILE A 239 -11.36 -3.69 18.16
CA ILE A 239 -11.42 -2.81 17.00
C ILE A 239 -12.63 -1.89 17.14
N ILE A 240 -12.40 -0.59 17.17
CA ILE A 240 -13.44 0.46 17.11
C ILE A 240 -13.42 1.03 15.69
N THR A 241 -14.58 1.07 15.03
CA THR A 241 -14.72 1.66 13.68
C THR A 241 -15.65 2.87 13.75
N ILE A 242 -15.12 4.05 13.44
CA ILE A 242 -15.84 5.31 13.41
C ILE A 242 -15.94 5.75 11.94
N ASP A 243 -17.12 5.59 11.36
CA ASP A 243 -17.42 6.12 10.02
C ASP A 243 -17.66 7.62 10.11
N LEU A 244 -16.78 8.42 9.48
CA LEU A 244 -16.83 9.88 9.44
C LEU A 244 -17.70 10.41 8.28
N THR A 245 -18.20 9.53 7.41
CA THR A 245 -19.05 9.85 6.25
C THR A 245 -20.53 9.53 6.47
N ASP A 246 -20.84 8.69 7.46
CA ASP A 246 -22.18 8.40 7.95
C ASP A 246 -22.98 9.69 8.18
N ALA A 247 -24.18 9.76 7.58
CA ALA A 247 -25.11 10.89 7.73
C ALA A 247 -25.51 11.15 9.19
N GLY A 248 -25.44 10.13 10.06
CA GLY A 248 -25.63 10.24 11.50
C GLY A 248 -24.41 10.76 12.29
N PHE A 249 -23.31 11.13 11.63
CA PHE A 249 -22.07 11.64 12.23
C PHE A 249 -21.85 13.16 11.98
N HIS A 250 -22.94 13.94 12.02
CA HIS A 250 -22.89 15.41 11.95
C HIS A 250 -22.62 16.06 13.33
N PRO A 251 -22.16 17.32 13.42
CA PRO A 251 -21.69 17.94 14.67
C PRO A 251 -22.72 18.00 15.81
N GLU A 252 -24.01 18.12 15.48
CA GLU A 252 -25.11 18.15 16.46
C GLU A 252 -25.56 16.73 16.89
N SER A 253 -25.03 15.68 16.26
CA SER A 253 -25.44 14.30 16.56
C SER A 253 -24.93 13.83 17.91
N LYS A 254 -25.74 13.01 18.60
CA LYS A 254 -25.29 12.30 19.81
C LYS A 254 -24.11 11.37 19.54
N LYS A 255 -23.97 10.86 18.32
CA LYS A 255 -22.89 9.96 17.89
C LYS A 255 -21.55 10.71 17.81
N HIS A 256 -21.51 11.85 17.11
CA HIS A 256 -20.33 12.72 17.01
C HIS A 256 -19.88 13.20 18.39
N ASN A 257 -20.79 13.80 19.16
CA ASN A 257 -20.48 14.31 20.51
C ASN A 257 -19.99 13.21 21.46
N ARG A 258 -20.57 11.99 21.43
CA ARG A 258 -20.11 10.86 22.26
C ARG A 258 -18.69 10.41 21.91
N VAL A 259 -18.32 10.43 20.62
CA VAL A 259 -16.98 10.07 20.12
C VAL A 259 -15.96 11.17 20.44
N LEU A 260 -16.29 12.44 20.14
CA LEU A 260 -15.43 13.58 20.44
C LEU A 260 -15.12 13.68 21.93
N TRP A 261 -16.14 13.57 22.80
CA TRP A 261 -15.95 13.55 24.25
C TRP A 261 -15.10 12.36 24.74
N ALA A 262 -15.23 11.18 24.11
CA ALA A 262 -14.40 10.02 24.46
C ALA A 262 -12.91 10.28 24.21
N LEU A 263 -12.59 10.77 23.01
CA LEU A 263 -11.22 10.92 22.51
C LEU A 263 -10.55 12.23 22.95
N LYS A 264 -11.31 13.21 23.47
CA LYS A 264 -10.82 14.52 23.91
C LYS A 264 -10.84 14.71 25.43
N GLU A 265 -11.89 14.25 26.12
CA GLU A 265 -12.09 14.54 27.55
C GLU A 265 -11.96 13.28 28.43
N LYS A 266 -12.51 12.14 28.00
CA LYS A 266 -12.55 10.92 28.83
C LYS A 266 -11.22 10.15 28.81
N LYS A 267 -10.67 9.89 27.62
CA LYS A 267 -9.38 9.23 27.41
C LYS A 267 -8.70 9.87 26.18
N PRO A 268 -7.93 10.96 26.39
CA PRO A 268 -7.06 11.51 25.37
C PRO A 268 -6.10 10.43 24.86
N LEU A 269 -5.95 10.33 23.54
CA LEU A 269 -4.97 9.47 22.87
C LEU A 269 -4.20 10.30 21.85
N GLU A 270 -2.87 10.26 21.94
CA GLU A 270 -1.95 10.97 21.07
C GLU A 270 -1.00 9.97 20.39
N PHE A 271 -0.70 10.19 19.11
CA PHE A 271 0.22 9.33 18.35
C PHE A 271 1.06 10.15 17.37
N ASP A 272 2.24 9.64 17.00
CA ASP A 272 2.89 10.03 15.76
C ASP A 272 2.08 9.42 14.59
N PHE A 273 1.68 10.21 13.60
CA PHE A 273 0.95 9.76 12.40
C PHE A 273 1.72 10.04 11.11
N LEU A 274 1.74 9.04 10.21
CA LEU A 274 1.96 9.25 8.78
C LEU A 274 0.63 9.68 8.14
N LEU A 275 0.62 10.80 7.45
CA LEU A 275 -0.54 11.34 6.74
C LEU A 275 -0.25 11.53 5.24
N ALA A 276 -1.24 11.28 4.39
CA ALA A 276 -1.28 11.72 3.00
C ALA A 276 -2.71 12.09 2.60
N TRP A 277 -2.85 12.91 1.56
CA TRP A 277 -4.16 13.31 1.02
C TRP A 277 -4.09 13.43 -0.50
N TYR A 278 -5.02 12.76 -1.17
CA TYR A 278 -5.17 12.79 -2.62
C TYR A 278 -6.44 13.55 -3.00
N ASN A 279 -6.29 14.60 -3.80
CA ASN A 279 -7.34 15.52 -4.22
C ASN A 279 -7.09 15.88 -5.70
N THR A 280 -8.14 15.79 -6.52
CA THR A 280 -8.06 15.99 -7.99
C THR A 280 -8.29 17.43 -8.44
N GLY A 281 -8.21 18.42 -7.55
CA GLY A 281 -8.17 19.85 -7.91
C GLY A 281 -9.06 20.80 -7.10
N ALA A 282 -9.61 20.39 -5.96
CA ALA A 282 -10.35 21.29 -5.09
C ALA A 282 -9.41 22.25 -4.33
N GLU A 283 -9.63 23.57 -4.48
CA GLU A 283 -8.99 24.59 -3.66
C GLU A 283 -9.35 24.41 -2.17
N GLY A 284 -8.36 24.53 -1.28
CA GLY A 284 -8.58 24.33 0.16
C GLY A 284 -7.31 24.38 1.00
N SER A 285 -7.47 24.11 2.30
CA SER A 285 -6.36 23.98 3.26
C SER A 285 -5.44 22.81 2.88
N THR A 286 -4.15 22.95 3.14
CA THR A 286 -3.20 21.83 3.08
C THR A 286 -3.08 21.19 4.46
N LEU A 287 -2.60 19.95 4.54
CA LEU A 287 -2.29 19.31 5.83
C LEU A 287 -1.29 20.15 6.64
N MET A 288 -0.31 20.78 5.97
CA MET A 288 0.65 21.72 6.56
C MET A 288 0.00 22.97 7.17
N SER A 289 -1.03 23.55 6.54
CA SER A 289 -1.69 24.75 7.10
C SER A 289 -2.69 24.40 8.20
N TYR A 290 -3.35 23.25 8.11
CA TYR A 290 -4.30 22.77 9.12
C TYR A 290 -3.57 22.37 10.42
N PHE A 291 -2.60 21.45 10.34
CA PHE A 291 -1.82 20.99 11.49
C PHE A 291 -0.63 21.92 11.84
N SER A 292 -0.74 23.21 11.51
CA SER A 292 0.32 24.22 11.70
C SER A 292 0.65 24.53 13.17
N LYS A 293 -0.19 24.06 14.11
CA LYS A 293 0.06 24.11 15.57
C LYS A 293 0.77 22.87 16.10
N ASN A 294 0.69 21.76 15.35
CA ASN A 294 1.25 20.47 15.69
C ASN A 294 2.66 20.35 15.08
N GLN A 295 3.43 19.34 15.50
CA GLN A 295 4.77 19.11 14.94
C GLN A 295 4.67 18.35 13.61
N ILE A 296 4.19 19.03 12.56
CA ILE A 296 4.09 18.49 11.20
C ILE A 296 5.38 18.71 10.38
N GLN A 297 5.83 17.65 9.72
CA GLN A 297 6.98 17.65 8.81
C GLN A 297 6.59 17.04 7.46
N ALA A 298 6.86 17.77 6.36
CA ALA A 298 6.79 17.24 5.01
C ALA A 298 7.98 16.31 4.72
N LEU A 299 7.72 15.15 4.12
CA LEU A 299 8.68 14.08 3.84
C LEU A 299 8.52 13.59 2.39
N LYS A 300 9.64 13.24 1.77
CA LYS A 300 9.68 12.62 0.44
C LYS A 300 9.97 11.13 0.54
N PRO A 301 9.35 10.27 -0.29
CA PRO A 301 9.76 8.88 -0.41
C PRO A 301 11.23 8.80 -0.82
N LYS A 302 11.99 7.93 -0.17
CA LYS A 302 13.37 7.61 -0.56
C LYS A 302 13.31 6.75 -1.82
N ILE A 303 13.78 7.30 -2.95
CA ILE A 303 13.89 6.59 -4.22
C ILE A 303 15.34 6.12 -4.37
N THR A 304 15.53 4.85 -4.73
CA THR A 304 16.83 4.26 -5.06
C THR A 304 16.76 3.57 -6.42
N PHE A 305 17.76 3.79 -7.25
CA PHE A 305 17.93 3.16 -8.56
C PHE A 305 19.19 2.28 -8.55
N SER A 306 19.14 1.15 -9.25
CA SER A 306 20.27 0.21 -9.38
C SER A 306 20.18 -0.54 -10.70
N THR A 307 21.32 -0.77 -11.35
CA THR A 307 21.39 -1.62 -12.54
C THR A 307 22.10 -2.90 -12.15
N LEU A 308 21.35 -4.00 -12.06
CA LEU A 308 21.89 -5.33 -11.91
C LEU A 308 22.51 -5.75 -13.25
N ARG A 309 23.61 -6.50 -13.23
CA ARG A 309 24.27 -7.04 -14.43
C ARG A 309 24.25 -8.55 -14.40
N ASP A 310 24.27 -9.16 -15.59
CA ASP A 310 24.42 -10.59 -15.79
C ASP A 310 23.43 -11.42 -14.95
N LEU A 311 22.19 -10.90 -14.84
CA LEU A 311 21.15 -11.44 -13.97
C LEU A 311 20.48 -12.65 -14.65
N GLN A 312 20.52 -13.81 -14.01
CA GLN A 312 19.69 -14.94 -14.43
C GLN A 312 18.22 -14.64 -14.12
N CYS A 313 17.39 -14.54 -15.15
CA CYS A 313 15.95 -14.30 -15.08
C CYS A 313 15.17 -15.57 -15.50
N PRO A 314 14.19 -16.06 -14.71
CA PRO A 314 13.40 -17.22 -15.07
C PRO A 314 12.57 -16.99 -16.35
N VAL A 315 12.41 -18.04 -17.17
CA VAL A 315 11.61 -18.01 -18.39
C VAL A 315 10.14 -18.25 -18.03
N LEU A 316 9.27 -17.32 -18.43
CA LEU A 316 7.85 -17.30 -18.05
C LEU A 316 6.94 -17.35 -19.29
N LYS A 317 5.80 -18.04 -19.19
CA LYS A 317 4.74 -18.06 -20.22
C LYS A 317 3.45 -17.52 -19.64
N SER A 318 2.99 -16.36 -20.12
CA SER A 318 1.90 -15.60 -19.48
C SER A 318 0.62 -16.41 -19.26
N ASN A 319 0.36 -17.42 -20.09
CA ASN A 319 -0.82 -18.26 -20.05
C ASN A 319 -0.76 -19.44 -19.07
N ASP A 320 0.40 -19.73 -18.45
CA ASP A 320 0.60 -20.91 -17.60
C ASP A 320 1.19 -20.55 -16.23
N LEU A 321 0.36 -20.61 -15.17
CA LEU A 321 0.74 -20.18 -13.81
C LEU A 321 1.58 -21.23 -13.06
N GLN A 322 1.45 -22.51 -13.41
CA GLN A 322 2.15 -23.60 -12.71
C GLN A 322 3.51 -23.92 -13.35
N GLY A 323 3.87 -23.18 -14.40
CA GLY A 323 5.02 -23.49 -15.22
C GLY A 323 4.85 -24.82 -15.96
N LYS A 324 5.93 -25.24 -16.59
CA LYS A 324 6.04 -26.50 -17.31
C LYS A 324 7.48 -27.00 -17.23
N PRO A 325 7.71 -28.30 -16.93
CA PRO A 325 9.05 -28.88 -16.93
C PRO A 325 9.80 -28.54 -18.21
N GLU A 326 11.04 -28.07 -18.08
CA GLU A 326 11.96 -27.69 -19.17
C GLU A 326 11.47 -26.55 -20.10
N GLU A 327 10.24 -26.06 -19.91
CA GLU A 327 9.58 -25.09 -20.80
C GLU A 327 9.44 -23.68 -20.18
N SER A 328 9.13 -23.56 -18.89
CA SER A 328 8.95 -22.29 -18.17
C SER A 328 8.69 -22.47 -16.67
N CYS A 329 9.15 -21.55 -15.82
CA CYS A 329 8.96 -21.58 -14.37
C CYS A 329 7.53 -21.20 -13.92
N SER A 330 7.18 -21.58 -12.69
CA SER A 330 5.90 -21.31 -12.01
C SER A 330 5.81 -19.90 -11.40
N THR A 331 4.61 -19.50 -10.96
CA THR A 331 4.39 -18.26 -10.18
C THR A 331 5.12 -18.26 -8.84
N GLU A 332 5.23 -19.43 -8.22
CA GLU A 332 5.78 -19.67 -6.89
C GLU A 332 7.31 -19.52 -6.89
N GLU A 333 7.98 -20.18 -7.85
CA GLU A 333 9.44 -20.05 -8.07
C GLU A 333 9.84 -18.62 -8.41
N LEU A 334 9.06 -17.95 -9.28
CA LEU A 334 9.27 -16.54 -9.62
C LEU A 334 9.12 -15.62 -8.40
N PHE A 335 8.15 -15.90 -7.53
CA PHE A 335 7.89 -15.08 -6.34
C PHE A 335 9.03 -15.17 -5.32
N GLU A 336 9.56 -16.38 -5.07
CA GLU A 336 10.72 -16.58 -4.20
C GLU A 336 11.99 -15.93 -4.79
N TRP A 337 12.25 -16.16 -6.09
CA TRP A 337 13.40 -15.57 -6.80
C TRP A 337 13.34 -14.04 -6.79
N LEU A 338 12.17 -13.44 -7.03
CA LEU A 338 11.98 -12.01 -6.97
C LEU A 338 12.23 -11.47 -5.55
N GLY A 339 11.80 -12.22 -4.53
CA GLY A 339 12.14 -11.93 -3.13
C GLY A 339 13.65 -11.87 -2.87
N ALA A 340 14.43 -12.79 -3.46
CA ALA A 340 15.89 -12.77 -3.36
C ALA A 340 16.52 -11.58 -4.12
N VAL A 341 16.09 -11.32 -5.36
CA VAL A 341 16.61 -10.24 -6.21
C VAL A 341 16.29 -8.85 -5.65
N LEU A 342 15.08 -8.62 -5.14
CA LEU A 342 14.69 -7.34 -4.55
C LEU A 342 15.46 -7.01 -3.26
N ASN A 343 15.99 -8.03 -2.57
CA ASN A 343 16.85 -7.87 -1.41
C ASN A 343 18.35 -8.03 -1.76
N GLN A 344 18.70 -8.10 -3.05
CA GLN A 344 20.07 -8.19 -3.59
C GLN A 344 20.89 -9.37 -3.02
N VAL A 345 20.24 -10.52 -2.85
CA VAL A 345 20.89 -11.78 -2.44
C VAL A 345 21.71 -12.36 -3.60
N SER A 346 22.90 -12.89 -3.30
CA SER A 346 23.75 -13.58 -4.30
C SER A 346 23.23 -14.99 -4.57
N LEU A 347 22.96 -15.30 -5.84
CA LEU A 347 22.41 -16.57 -6.33
C LEU A 347 23.48 -17.50 -6.94
N ASP A 348 24.76 -17.20 -6.68
CA ASP A 348 25.89 -17.71 -7.46
C ASP A 348 26.42 -19.08 -7.01
N ASN A 349 25.80 -19.71 -6.00
CA ASN A 349 26.07 -21.06 -5.48
C ASN A 349 27.57 -21.39 -5.27
N LYS A 350 28.36 -20.39 -4.84
CA LYS A 350 29.80 -20.57 -4.61
C LYS A 350 30.09 -20.97 -3.16
N SER A 351 30.55 -22.20 -2.97
CA SER A 351 31.18 -22.62 -1.71
C SER A 351 32.51 -21.88 -1.52
N SER A 352 32.56 -20.94 -0.57
CA SER A 352 33.79 -20.18 -0.23
C SER A 352 34.10 -20.27 1.25
N SER A 353 33.37 -19.54 2.10
CA SER A 353 33.36 -19.67 3.56
C SER A 353 32.05 -20.24 4.12
N PHE A 354 30.99 -20.20 3.32
CA PHE A 354 29.70 -20.87 3.52
C PHE A 354 29.17 -21.34 2.15
N LEU A 355 28.07 -22.10 2.17
CA LEU A 355 27.36 -22.56 0.97
C LEU A 355 26.01 -21.82 0.88
N SER A 356 25.77 -21.11 -0.22
CA SER A 356 24.45 -20.56 -0.55
C SER A 356 23.77 -21.52 -1.54
N THR A 357 22.85 -22.34 -1.07
CA THR A 357 22.18 -23.36 -1.92
C THR A 357 21.05 -22.80 -2.79
N TYR A 358 20.67 -21.53 -2.61
CA TYR A 358 19.59 -20.91 -3.37
C TYR A 358 20.09 -20.38 -4.72
N CYS A 359 19.38 -20.74 -5.79
CA CYS A 359 19.77 -20.52 -7.19
C CYS A 359 18.63 -19.83 -7.96
N CYS A 360 18.89 -19.41 -9.19
CA CYS A 360 17.79 -19.04 -10.10
C CYS A 360 16.99 -20.29 -10.50
N PRO A 361 15.64 -20.24 -10.55
CA PRO A 361 14.82 -21.31 -11.10
C PRO A 361 15.18 -21.64 -12.55
N GLU A 362 14.95 -22.89 -12.99
CA GLU A 362 15.19 -23.32 -14.37
C GLU A 362 13.85 -23.60 -15.09
N PRO A 363 13.74 -23.33 -16.40
CA PRO A 363 14.75 -22.70 -17.27
C PRO A 363 14.90 -21.18 -17.04
N ASN A 364 16.15 -20.68 -16.98
CA ASN A 364 16.43 -19.23 -16.98
C ASN A 364 17.29 -18.74 -18.17
N THR A 365 17.28 -17.42 -18.37
CA THR A 365 18.09 -16.69 -19.35
C THR A 365 18.89 -15.60 -18.63
N VAL A 366 20.18 -15.46 -18.95
CA VAL A 366 21.02 -14.37 -18.45
C VAL A 366 20.71 -13.07 -19.19
N VAL A 367 20.35 -12.00 -18.48
CA VAL A 367 20.19 -10.65 -19.05
C VAL A 367 21.37 -9.75 -18.64
N GLU A 368 22.01 -9.13 -19.62
CA GLU A 368 23.23 -8.32 -19.44
C GLU A 368 23.01 -7.12 -18.49
N LYS A 369 21.81 -6.54 -18.50
CA LYS A 369 21.39 -5.43 -17.63
C LYS A 369 19.92 -5.59 -17.22
N ALA A 370 19.62 -5.44 -15.94
CA ALA A 370 18.25 -5.29 -15.43
C ALA A 370 18.14 -4.05 -14.54
N PHE A 371 17.10 -3.26 -14.75
CA PHE A 371 16.85 -2.04 -13.98
C PHE A 371 16.00 -2.35 -12.76
N LEU A 372 16.55 -2.10 -11.57
CA LEU A 372 15.86 -2.18 -10.29
C LEU A 372 15.62 -0.77 -9.75
N CYS A 373 14.38 -0.43 -9.43
CA CYS A 373 14.05 0.73 -8.61
C CYS A 373 13.30 0.29 -7.35
N THR A 374 13.56 0.98 -6.24
CA THR A 374 12.79 0.84 -5.00
C THR A 374 12.49 2.21 -4.43
N ILE A 375 11.23 2.43 -4.10
CA ILE A 375 10.69 3.62 -3.43
C ILE A 375 10.28 3.19 -2.02
N THR A 376 10.63 3.97 -1.00
CA THR A 376 10.30 3.67 0.41
C THR A 376 9.80 4.93 1.12
N GLY A 377 8.64 4.86 1.78
CA GLY A 377 7.98 5.99 2.42
C GLY A 377 6.56 5.64 2.84
N PHE A 378 5.65 6.62 2.81
CA PHE A 378 4.20 6.38 2.87
C PHE A 378 3.63 6.64 1.47
N ILE A 379 3.19 5.58 0.78
CA ILE A 379 2.89 5.62 -0.66
C ILE A 379 1.40 5.27 -0.87
N ILE A 380 0.66 6.22 -1.44
CA ILE A 380 -0.79 6.12 -1.63
C ILE A 380 -1.17 5.30 -2.88
N PRO A 381 -2.29 4.55 -2.85
CA PRO A 381 -2.76 3.72 -3.96
C PRO A 381 -2.85 4.43 -5.31
N GLU A 382 -3.31 5.68 -5.34
CA GLU A 382 -3.53 6.43 -6.59
C GLU A 382 -2.22 6.65 -7.36
N LYS A 383 -1.10 6.84 -6.65
CA LYS A 383 0.23 6.94 -7.25
C LYS A 383 0.78 5.59 -7.72
N ILE A 384 0.40 4.50 -7.05
CA ILE A 384 0.73 3.15 -7.49
C ILE A 384 -0.08 2.76 -8.75
N ILE A 385 -1.35 3.17 -8.84
CA ILE A 385 -2.17 3.00 -10.05
C ILE A 385 -1.55 3.78 -11.23
N GLN A 386 -1.16 5.05 -11.02
CA GLN A 386 -0.47 5.83 -12.06
C GLN A 386 0.83 5.15 -12.54
N LEU A 387 1.65 4.63 -11.63
CA LEU A 387 2.86 3.87 -11.98
C LEU A 387 2.54 2.56 -12.72
N LEU A 388 1.53 1.81 -12.27
CA LEU A 388 1.06 0.57 -12.91
C LEU A 388 0.55 0.82 -14.33
N GLU A 389 -0.17 1.93 -14.57
CA GLU A 389 -0.61 2.33 -15.90
C GLU A 389 0.57 2.65 -16.82
N GLN A 390 1.59 3.37 -16.34
CA GLN A 390 2.79 3.65 -17.14
C GLN A 390 3.62 2.39 -17.41
N LEU A 391 3.66 1.44 -16.47
CA LEU A 391 4.28 0.12 -16.68
C LEU A 391 3.49 -0.75 -17.68
N CYS A 392 2.15 -0.63 -17.73
CA CYS A 392 1.35 -1.21 -18.82
C CYS A 392 1.63 -0.53 -20.18
N CYS A 393 1.90 0.77 -20.19
CA CYS A 393 2.24 1.53 -21.40
C CYS A 393 3.69 1.31 -21.88
N TYR A 394 4.59 0.78 -21.04
CA TYR A 394 5.99 0.48 -21.39
C TYR A 394 6.09 -0.45 -22.61
N PHE A 395 5.17 -1.40 -22.75
CA PHE A 395 5.09 -2.35 -23.87
C PHE A 395 4.28 -1.84 -25.09
N GLY A 396 3.83 -0.57 -25.10
CA GLY A 396 3.18 0.03 -26.26
C GLY A 396 4.11 0.20 -27.46
N GLU A 397 5.42 0.23 -27.20
CA GLU A 397 6.50 0.20 -28.19
C GLU A 397 7.28 -1.11 -28.04
N PRO A 398 7.90 -1.66 -29.11
CA PRO A 398 8.77 -2.83 -28.99
C PRO A 398 9.85 -2.67 -27.92
N LYS A 399 10.05 -3.72 -27.11
CA LYS A 399 11.06 -3.83 -26.05
C LYS A 399 11.74 -5.20 -26.14
N LEU A 400 12.99 -5.26 -25.69
CA LEU A 400 13.69 -6.52 -25.47
C LEU A 400 13.02 -7.30 -24.32
N ALA A 401 12.75 -6.64 -23.20
CA ALA A 401 12.03 -7.21 -22.06
C ALA A 401 10.76 -7.99 -22.48
N HIS A 402 10.64 -9.23 -22.00
CA HIS A 402 9.47 -10.09 -22.21
C HIS A 402 8.39 -9.88 -21.14
N TRP A 403 8.83 -9.56 -19.92
CA TRP A 403 8.01 -9.23 -18.76
C TRP A 403 8.74 -8.18 -17.89
N LEU A 404 8.01 -7.58 -16.94
CA LEU A 404 8.54 -6.73 -15.88
C LEU A 404 7.73 -6.94 -14.59
N THR A 405 8.19 -6.45 -13.44
CA THR A 405 7.46 -6.57 -12.17
C THR A 405 7.19 -5.25 -11.46
N LEU A 406 6.13 -5.24 -10.66
CA LEU A 406 5.79 -4.20 -9.68
C LEU A 406 5.36 -4.88 -8.37
N THR A 407 6.26 -4.91 -7.39
CA THR A 407 6.04 -5.47 -6.05
C THR A 407 5.74 -4.35 -5.07
N VAL A 408 4.71 -4.51 -4.25
CA VAL A 408 4.27 -3.54 -3.25
C VAL A 408 4.13 -4.23 -1.90
N HIS A 409 4.82 -3.69 -0.89
CA HIS A 409 4.71 -4.14 0.49
C HIS A 409 3.93 -3.12 1.31
N GLY A 410 2.92 -3.60 2.04
CA GLY A 410 2.19 -2.84 3.04
C GLY A 410 2.98 -2.61 4.33
N PHE A 411 2.36 -1.90 5.27
CA PHE A 411 2.90 -1.79 6.63
C PHE A 411 2.54 -3.03 7.46
N ALA A 412 3.54 -3.61 8.11
CA ALA A 412 3.39 -4.78 9.00
C ALA A 412 2.50 -4.48 10.22
N ASP A 413 2.59 -3.28 10.78
CA ASP A 413 1.83 -2.86 11.97
C ASP A 413 0.54 -2.09 11.65
N SER A 414 0.05 -2.17 10.40
CA SER A 414 -1.25 -1.59 10.03
C SER A 414 -2.41 -2.39 10.66
N PRO A 415 -3.43 -1.75 11.27
CA PRO A 415 -4.64 -2.43 11.74
C PRO A 415 -5.56 -2.93 10.61
N VAL A 416 -5.27 -2.56 9.36
CA VAL A 416 -6.02 -2.97 8.16
C VAL A 416 -5.06 -3.43 7.07
N SER A 417 -5.35 -4.56 6.42
CA SER A 417 -4.64 -5.02 5.23
C SER A 417 -5.43 -4.64 3.97
N TRP A 418 -6.40 -5.48 3.59
CA TRP A 418 -7.22 -5.30 2.39
C TRP A 418 -8.64 -4.82 2.75
N ARG A 419 -9.08 -3.73 2.13
CA ARG A 419 -10.37 -3.03 2.33
C ARG A 419 -10.58 -2.54 3.76
N GLU A 420 -11.26 -3.35 4.57
CA GLU A 420 -11.61 -3.11 5.98
C GLU A 420 -11.33 -4.38 6.83
N SER A 421 -10.54 -5.31 6.27
CA SER A 421 -10.12 -6.54 6.92
C SER A 421 -9.09 -6.21 7.98
N GLU A 422 -9.29 -6.72 9.20
CA GLU A 422 -8.28 -6.63 10.26
C GLU A 422 -7.02 -7.35 9.80
N HIS A 423 -5.85 -6.78 10.08
CA HIS A 423 -4.54 -7.40 9.82
C HIS A 423 -3.90 -7.87 11.13
N GLY A 424 -3.24 -9.04 11.12
CA GLY A 424 -2.73 -9.68 12.34
C GLY A 424 -1.25 -10.06 12.30
N PHE A 425 -0.41 -9.42 13.12
CA PHE A 425 1.05 -9.65 13.17
C PHE A 425 1.43 -10.84 14.08
N HIS A 426 0.83 -12.01 13.86
CA HIS A 426 1.00 -13.17 14.76
C HIS A 426 2.43 -13.75 14.83
N LYS A 427 3.02 -14.07 13.68
CA LYS A 427 4.43 -14.49 13.51
C LYS A 427 5.10 -13.79 12.32
N GLY A 428 4.37 -12.86 11.71
CA GLY A 428 4.70 -12.12 10.50
C GLY A 428 3.43 -11.42 10.03
N GLY A 429 3.56 -10.16 9.57
CA GLY A 429 2.50 -9.40 8.92
C GLY A 429 2.67 -9.44 7.42
N GLU A 430 2.31 -10.57 6.80
CA GLU A 430 2.38 -10.76 5.36
C GLU A 430 1.24 -9.96 4.70
N ASN A 431 1.58 -8.75 4.28
CA ASN A 431 0.69 -7.84 3.57
C ASN A 431 1.44 -7.26 2.38
N LEU A 432 1.46 -8.00 1.25
CA LEU A 432 2.14 -7.56 0.03
C LEU A 432 1.48 -8.15 -1.22
N TYR A 433 1.65 -7.47 -2.35
CA TYR A 433 1.26 -7.98 -3.65
C TYR A 433 2.32 -7.72 -4.72
N ASN A 434 2.27 -8.48 -5.81
CA ASN A 434 3.17 -8.34 -6.95
C ASN A 434 2.40 -8.48 -8.26
N PHE A 435 2.59 -7.53 -9.17
CA PHE A 435 2.21 -7.68 -10.56
C PHE A 435 3.41 -8.13 -11.39
N VAL A 436 3.24 -9.19 -12.18
CA VAL A 436 4.15 -9.57 -13.28
C VAL A 436 3.44 -9.19 -14.56
N ILE A 437 3.97 -8.25 -15.33
CA ILE A 437 3.31 -7.67 -16.51
C ILE A 437 4.06 -8.14 -17.75
N PHE A 438 3.35 -8.78 -18.68
CA PHE A 438 3.91 -9.36 -19.90
C PHE A 438 3.78 -8.41 -21.09
N ARG A 439 4.62 -8.60 -22.12
CA ARG A 439 4.59 -7.78 -23.36
C ARG A 439 3.23 -7.78 -24.07
N ASN A 440 2.42 -8.83 -23.93
CA ASN A 440 1.07 -8.92 -24.49
C ASN A 440 -0.03 -8.30 -23.60
N LEU A 441 0.33 -7.62 -22.51
CA LEU A 441 -0.56 -7.03 -21.50
C LEU A 441 -1.40 -8.03 -20.68
N ASP A 442 -1.09 -9.33 -20.74
CA ASP A 442 -1.42 -10.23 -19.62
C ASP A 442 -0.67 -9.75 -18.36
N TYR A 443 -1.24 -10.05 -17.20
CA TYR A 443 -0.52 -9.98 -15.93
C TYR A 443 -0.79 -11.19 -15.05
N TRP A 444 0.21 -11.53 -14.23
CA TRP A 444 0.00 -12.31 -13.01
C TRP A 444 -0.12 -11.35 -11.83
N LEU A 445 -1.04 -11.62 -10.92
CA LEU A 445 -1.19 -10.94 -9.64
C LEU A 445 -0.92 -11.96 -8.55
N HIS A 446 0.16 -11.78 -7.80
CA HIS A 446 0.45 -12.58 -6.60
C HIS A 446 0.05 -11.73 -5.39
N MET A 447 -0.73 -12.27 -4.46
CA MET A 447 -1.08 -11.64 -3.18
C MET A 447 -0.62 -12.57 -2.07
N ALA A 448 0.36 -12.15 -1.27
CA ALA A 448 0.77 -12.89 -0.07
C ALA A 448 0.11 -12.27 1.15
N VAL A 449 -0.67 -13.08 1.83
CA VAL A 449 -1.62 -12.69 2.88
C VAL A 449 -1.36 -13.52 4.14
N GLY A 450 -1.28 -12.84 5.27
CA GLY A 450 -0.97 -13.42 6.57
C GLY A 450 -1.88 -14.58 6.96
N ALA A 451 -1.32 -15.47 7.77
CA ALA A 451 -1.88 -16.72 8.31
C ALA A 451 -3.39 -16.78 8.66
N HIS A 452 -4.00 -15.63 8.96
CA HIS A 452 -5.36 -15.47 9.46
C HIS A 452 -6.13 -14.27 8.84
N ASP A 453 -5.53 -13.55 7.87
CA ASP A 453 -6.10 -12.38 7.20
C ASP A 453 -7.09 -12.78 6.08
N ASP A 454 -8.07 -11.91 5.79
CA ASP A 454 -9.02 -12.12 4.69
C ASP A 454 -8.40 -11.67 3.35
N CYS A 455 -8.09 -12.61 2.45
CA CYS A 455 -7.66 -12.27 1.08
C CYS A 455 -8.87 -11.84 0.22
N PRO A 456 -8.81 -10.71 -0.51
CA PRO A 456 -9.87 -10.34 -1.44
C PRO A 456 -9.86 -11.27 -2.67
N PRO A 457 -11.04 -11.68 -3.18
CA PRO A 457 -11.20 -12.27 -4.51
C PRO A 457 -11.30 -11.19 -5.58
#